data_AF-A0A9D2BNF8-F1
#
_entry.id   AF-A0A9D2BNF8-F1
#
_cell.length_a   1.000
_cell.length_b   1.000
_cell.length_c   1.000
_cell.angle_alpha   90.00
_cell.angle_beta   90.00
_cell.angle_gamma   90.00
#
_symmetry.space_group_name_H-M   'P 1'
#
loop_
_entity.id
_entity.type
_entity.pdbx_description
1 polymer ?
#
loop_
_entity_poly.entity_id
_entity_poly.type
_entity_poly.pdbx_seq_one_letter_code
_entity_poly.pdbx_strand_id
1 'polypeptide(L)'
;MARNAALKILLKYETEQSYLNITLNEYLENSTLSRNDKDLTTRIVYGTIQNKLYLEYQLAPYIEGKKVKQREKIILLMSLYQLIFLDKIPQYAVIDEAVKLAKQKNLYAGKFVNAILRNFIRHGKREVVKKDPLEKLAIETSHPLWLVKMLNKQYDFATTQKICFHDNTPPVRTARVNTLKTTKENILSDKNFVSGNLASDSVLYRSGNIASTSYFKEGLITIQDESSQLVAPLLAPESDDLVLDMCCAPGGKTAHLAAIMKNQGKIIAYDLFRHKIDLVKANLKRLGVKNVELYENDATKLKKSYAPETFDKILLDAPCSGLGVLKRKPEIRYHDSKIMDSIMIIQTKLLDNAYYLLKKNGKMVYSTCTINKKENEMMVKKFIEKYPDMKIIEERTILPYEFNSDGFYMCKLEKGN
;
A
#
# COMPACT_ATOMS: atom_id res chain seq x y z
N MET A 1 -4.62 23.70 -13.70
CA MET A 1 -5.40 22.67 -14.40
C MET A 1 -4.88 21.28 -14.07
N ALA A 2 -5.79 20.38 -13.70
CA ALA A 2 -5.50 19.02 -13.23
C ALA A 2 -4.59 18.18 -14.15
N ARG A 3 -4.82 18.19 -15.47
CA ARG A 3 -4.06 17.36 -16.44
C ARG A 3 -2.58 17.76 -16.53
N ASN A 4 -2.27 19.05 -16.43
CA ASN A 4 -0.89 19.52 -16.39
C ASN A 4 -0.17 19.06 -15.12
N ALA A 5 -0.87 19.09 -13.98
CA ALA A 5 -0.34 18.57 -12.72
C ALA A 5 -0.08 17.06 -12.82
N ALA A 6 -1.03 16.29 -13.34
CA ALA A 6 -0.88 14.86 -13.54
C ALA A 6 0.32 14.52 -14.46
N LEU A 7 0.48 15.24 -15.57
CA LEU A 7 1.62 15.07 -16.47
C LEU A 7 2.96 15.32 -15.77
N LYS A 8 3.06 16.39 -14.97
CA LYS A 8 4.29 16.70 -14.21
C LYS A 8 4.63 15.61 -13.19
N ILE A 9 3.62 15.13 -12.46
CA ILE A 9 3.79 14.06 -11.46
C ILE A 9 4.23 12.76 -12.13
N LEU A 10 3.57 12.36 -13.23
CA LEU A 10 3.93 11.14 -13.97
C LEU A 10 5.32 11.23 -14.59
N LEU A 11 5.72 12.40 -15.12
CA LEU A 11 7.08 12.61 -15.63
C LEU A 11 8.13 12.51 -14.52
N LYS A 12 7.86 13.13 -13.36
CA LYS A 12 8.76 13.06 -12.20
C LYS A 12 8.92 11.63 -11.71
N TYR A 13 7.81 10.89 -11.55
CA TYR A 13 7.80 9.48 -11.18
C TYR A 13 8.64 8.62 -12.13
N GLU A 14 8.45 8.77 -13.45
CA GLU A 14 9.20 7.98 -14.45
C GLU A 14 10.69 8.34 -14.52
N THR A 15 11.09 9.54 -14.08
CA THR A 15 12.49 9.99 -14.10
C THR A 15 13.24 9.64 -12.82
N GLU A 16 12.59 9.82 -11.67
CA GLU A 16 13.22 9.71 -10.36
C GLU A 16 13.01 8.34 -9.68
N GLN A 17 12.16 7.47 -10.25
CA GLN A 17 11.71 6.22 -9.60
C GLN A 17 11.26 6.42 -8.15
N SER A 18 10.73 7.62 -7.85
CA SER A 18 10.30 8.00 -6.52
C SER A 18 8.97 7.32 -6.15
N TYR A 19 8.66 7.29 -4.86
CA TYR A 19 7.35 6.81 -4.40
C TYR A 19 6.24 7.73 -4.93
N LEU A 20 5.31 7.15 -5.70
CA LEU A 20 4.25 7.89 -6.40
C LEU A 20 3.38 8.70 -5.44
N ASN A 21 3.05 8.12 -4.28
CA ASN A 21 2.24 8.78 -3.24
C ASN A 21 2.94 10.01 -2.64
N ILE A 22 4.25 9.93 -2.41
CA ILE A 22 5.03 11.05 -1.87
C ILE A 22 5.06 12.19 -2.89
N THR A 23 5.42 11.87 -4.13
CA THR A 23 5.46 12.85 -5.23
C THR A 23 4.11 13.51 -5.48
N LEU A 24 3.02 12.74 -5.44
CA LEU A 24 1.66 13.26 -5.58
C LEU A 24 1.30 14.19 -4.42
N ASN A 25 1.50 13.76 -3.17
CA ASN A 25 1.13 14.55 -1.99
C ASN A 25 1.91 15.86 -1.93
N GLU A 26 3.23 15.82 -2.09
CA GLU A 26 4.09 17.02 -2.14
C GLU A 26 3.61 18.00 -3.22
N TYR A 27 3.27 17.51 -4.40
CA TYR A 27 2.79 18.36 -5.49
C TYR A 27 1.42 18.96 -5.16
N LEU A 28 0.49 18.17 -4.61
CA LEU A 28 -0.88 18.62 -4.33
C LEU A 28 -0.95 19.60 -3.16
N GLU A 29 -0.15 19.40 -2.11
CA GLU A 29 -0.07 20.30 -0.94
C GLU A 29 0.47 21.67 -1.35
N ASN A 30 1.50 21.72 -2.20
CA ASN A 30 2.10 22.96 -2.68
C ASN A 30 1.36 23.60 -3.87
N SER A 31 0.22 23.04 -4.29
CA SER A 31 -0.54 23.55 -5.44
C SER A 31 -1.73 24.42 -5.05
N THR A 32 -2.00 25.44 -5.88
CA THR A 32 -3.21 26.30 -5.82
C THR A 32 -4.44 25.67 -6.49
N LEU A 33 -4.42 24.36 -6.76
CA LEU A 33 -5.53 23.66 -7.41
C LEU A 33 -6.79 23.64 -6.52
N SER A 34 -7.95 23.78 -7.16
CA SER A 34 -9.24 23.55 -6.48
C SER A 34 -9.36 22.09 -6.02
N ARG A 35 -10.23 21.81 -5.06
CA ARG A 35 -10.46 20.44 -4.56
C ARG A 35 -10.80 19.46 -5.68
N ASN A 36 -11.69 19.85 -6.59
CA ASN A 36 -12.08 19.04 -7.74
C ASN A 36 -10.89 18.76 -8.67
N ASP A 37 -10.01 19.74 -8.87
CA ASP A 37 -8.79 19.56 -9.66
C ASP A 37 -7.78 18.63 -8.98
N LYS A 38 -7.66 18.68 -7.63
CA LYS A 38 -6.81 17.75 -6.87
C LYS A 38 -7.33 16.31 -6.96
N ASP A 39 -8.65 16.13 -6.86
CA ASP A 39 -9.30 14.81 -6.97
C ASP A 39 -9.13 14.24 -8.40
N LEU A 40 -9.34 15.07 -9.43
CA LEU A 40 -9.13 14.66 -10.82
C LEU A 40 -7.65 14.34 -11.10
N THR A 41 -6.72 15.15 -10.59
CA THR A 41 -5.28 14.90 -10.71
C THR A 41 -4.92 13.54 -10.12
N THR A 42 -5.35 13.28 -8.89
CA THR A 42 -5.15 12.01 -8.18
C THR A 42 -5.68 10.83 -8.98
N ARG A 43 -6.91 10.95 -9.50
CA ARG A 43 -7.56 9.90 -10.29
C ARG A 43 -6.80 9.61 -11.58
N ILE A 44 -6.36 10.64 -12.29
CA ILE A 44 -5.57 10.48 -13.53
C ILE A 44 -4.22 9.83 -13.23
N VAL A 45 -3.49 10.30 -12.22
CA VAL A 45 -2.16 9.80 -11.88
C VAL A 45 -2.21 8.32 -11.50
N TYR A 46 -2.99 7.97 -10.46
CA TYR A 46 -3.08 6.57 -10.02
C TYR A 46 -3.70 5.68 -11.10
N GLY A 47 -4.75 6.15 -11.77
CA GLY A 47 -5.42 5.37 -12.80
C GLY A 47 -4.56 5.07 -14.02
N THR A 48 -3.69 6.01 -14.42
CA THR A 48 -2.73 5.80 -15.52
C THR A 48 -1.70 4.74 -15.14
N ILE A 49 -1.15 4.80 -13.91
CA ILE A 49 -0.18 3.81 -13.43
C ILE A 49 -0.84 2.43 -13.23
N GLN A 50 -1.98 2.37 -12.56
CA GLN A 50 -2.72 1.13 -12.29
C GLN A 50 -3.07 0.37 -13.56
N ASN A 51 -3.35 1.08 -14.66
CA ASN A 51 -3.74 0.48 -15.94
C ASN A 51 -2.62 0.54 -17.00
N LYS A 52 -1.36 0.80 -16.62
CA LYS A 52 -0.28 1.13 -17.58
C LYS A 52 -0.11 0.08 -18.69
N LEU A 53 -0.02 -1.20 -18.37
CA LEU A 53 0.21 -2.25 -19.40
C LEU A 53 -1.00 -2.41 -20.33
N TYR A 54 -2.22 -2.31 -19.78
CA TYR A 54 -3.43 -2.33 -20.60
C TYR A 54 -3.45 -1.11 -21.54
N LEU A 55 -3.17 0.08 -21.03
CA LEU A 55 -3.11 1.32 -21.82
C LEU A 55 -2.02 1.27 -22.90
N GLU A 56 -0.85 0.70 -22.57
CA GLU A 56 0.23 0.47 -23.55
C GLU A 56 -0.19 -0.54 -24.62
N TYR A 57 -0.89 -1.61 -24.23
CA TYR A 57 -1.47 -2.55 -25.19
C TYR A 57 -2.51 -1.87 -26.09
N GLN A 58 -3.37 -1.00 -25.57
CA GLN A 58 -4.32 -0.24 -26.39
C GLN A 58 -3.61 0.77 -27.32
N LEU A 59 -2.50 1.36 -26.87
CA LEU A 59 -1.76 2.37 -27.61
C LEU A 59 -0.89 1.78 -28.73
N ALA A 60 -0.38 0.56 -28.56
CA ALA A 60 0.65 -0.05 -29.41
C ALA A 60 0.39 0.08 -30.93
N PRO A 61 -0.80 -0.24 -31.49
CA PRO A 61 -1.04 -0.19 -32.94
C PRO A 61 -0.86 1.21 -33.55
N TYR A 62 -1.05 2.26 -32.75
CA TYR A 62 -0.99 3.63 -33.24
C TYR A 62 0.43 4.20 -33.23
N ILE A 63 1.32 3.61 -32.43
CA ILE A 63 2.69 4.08 -32.22
C ILE A 63 3.75 3.10 -32.72
N GLU A 64 3.35 1.94 -33.25
CA GLU A 64 4.23 0.94 -33.81
C GLU A 64 5.17 1.52 -34.87
N GLY A 65 6.46 1.17 -34.80
CA GLY A 65 7.50 1.70 -35.68
C GLY A 65 7.87 3.17 -35.47
N LYS A 66 7.26 3.88 -34.51
CA LYS A 66 7.50 5.31 -34.27
C LYS A 66 8.35 5.53 -33.01
N LYS A 67 9.33 6.42 -33.10
CA LYS A 67 10.07 6.91 -31.92
C LYS A 67 9.21 7.92 -31.15
N VAL A 68 8.46 7.44 -30.16
CA VAL A 68 7.63 8.30 -29.30
C VAL A 68 8.43 8.75 -28.09
N LYS A 69 8.53 10.07 -27.92
CA LYS A 69 9.16 10.69 -26.75
C LYS A 69 8.34 10.42 -25.48
N GLN A 70 9.02 10.33 -24.34
CA GLN A 70 8.42 9.94 -23.05
C GLN A 70 7.24 10.85 -22.64
N ARG A 71 7.39 12.17 -22.81
CA ARG A 71 6.31 13.13 -22.49
C ARG A 71 5.06 12.86 -23.31
N GLU A 72 5.19 12.69 -24.62
CA GLU A 72 4.09 12.40 -25.53
C GLU A 72 3.47 11.04 -25.22
N LYS A 73 4.29 10.01 -24.88
CA LYS A 73 3.80 8.71 -24.42
C LYS A 73 2.95 8.85 -23.16
N ILE A 74 3.41 9.59 -22.15
CA ILE A 74 2.65 9.82 -20.91
C ILE A 74 1.35 10.58 -21.20
N ILE A 75 1.38 11.62 -22.03
CA ILE A 75 0.17 12.36 -22.45
C ILE A 75 -0.83 11.40 -23.10
N LEU A 76 -0.39 10.51 -23.98
CA LEU A 76 -1.24 9.52 -24.63
C LEU A 76 -1.83 8.53 -23.62
N LEU A 77 -1.01 7.94 -22.73
CA LEU A 77 -1.47 6.99 -21.72
C LEU A 77 -2.49 7.61 -20.76
N MET A 78 -2.22 8.80 -20.23
CA MET A 78 -3.17 9.48 -19.34
C MET A 78 -4.45 9.90 -20.07
N SER A 79 -4.39 10.14 -21.39
CA SER A 79 -5.57 10.45 -22.21
C SER A 79 -6.39 9.20 -22.47
N LEU A 80 -5.76 8.08 -22.82
CA LEU A 80 -6.43 6.78 -22.98
C LEU A 80 -7.10 6.35 -21.67
N TYR A 81 -6.44 6.55 -20.51
CA TYR A 81 -7.06 6.28 -19.21
C TYR A 81 -8.39 7.05 -19.05
N GLN A 82 -8.38 8.35 -19.37
CA GLN A 82 -9.58 9.17 -19.28
C GLN A 82 -10.67 8.70 -20.27
N LEU A 83 -10.30 8.40 -21.51
CA LEU A 83 -11.25 7.95 -22.54
C LEU A 83 -11.86 6.57 -22.25
N ILE A 84 -11.13 5.69 -21.58
CA ILE A 84 -11.55 4.31 -21.33
C ILE A 84 -12.31 4.18 -20.00
N PHE A 85 -11.90 4.91 -18.96
CA PHE A 85 -12.37 4.66 -17.59
C PHE A 85 -13.12 5.85 -16.95
N LEU A 86 -13.15 7.03 -17.57
CA LEU A 86 -13.76 8.24 -17.02
C LEU A 86 -14.96 8.72 -17.86
N ASP A 87 -16.08 8.02 -17.76
CA ASP A 87 -17.29 8.26 -18.58
C ASP A 87 -17.88 9.67 -18.46
N LYS A 88 -17.60 10.38 -17.36
CA LYS A 88 -18.13 11.73 -17.11
C LYS A 88 -17.34 12.83 -17.81
N ILE A 89 -16.22 12.52 -18.47
CA ILE A 89 -15.38 13.51 -19.15
C ILE A 89 -15.63 13.44 -20.66
N PRO A 90 -16.12 14.52 -21.29
CA PRO A 90 -16.34 14.53 -22.74
C PRO A 90 -15.05 14.26 -23.53
N GLN A 91 -15.16 13.44 -24.58
CA GLN A 91 -14.00 13.04 -25.41
C GLN A 91 -13.23 14.24 -25.97
N TYR A 92 -13.95 15.25 -26.49
CA TYR A 92 -13.32 16.46 -27.04
C TYR A 92 -12.47 17.19 -26.00
N ALA A 93 -12.93 17.26 -24.75
CA ALA A 93 -12.22 17.93 -23.66
C ALA A 93 -10.92 17.18 -23.29
N VAL A 94 -10.90 15.85 -23.38
CA VAL A 94 -9.67 15.06 -23.20
C VAL A 94 -8.66 15.36 -24.30
N ILE A 95 -9.10 15.35 -25.56
CA ILE A 95 -8.23 15.60 -26.72
C ILE A 95 -7.67 17.02 -26.68
N ASP A 96 -8.52 18.03 -26.49
CA ASP A 96 -8.11 19.43 -26.51
C ASP A 96 -7.04 19.72 -25.46
N GLU A 97 -7.23 19.22 -24.24
CA GLU A 97 -6.25 19.37 -23.17
C GLU A 97 -4.96 18.61 -23.47
N ALA A 98 -5.03 17.39 -23.98
CA ALA A 98 -3.85 16.61 -24.39
C ALA A 98 -3.03 17.33 -25.47
N VAL A 99 -3.70 17.91 -26.46
CA VAL A 99 -3.08 18.69 -27.54
C VAL A 99 -2.45 19.97 -27.00
N LYS A 100 -3.12 20.70 -26.11
CA LYS A 100 -2.55 21.88 -25.44
C LYS A 100 -1.27 21.51 -24.68
N LEU A 101 -1.28 20.42 -23.91
CA LEU A 101 -0.10 19.96 -23.15
C LEU A 101 1.08 19.56 -24.04
N ALA A 102 0.80 18.95 -25.19
CA ALA A 102 1.83 18.57 -26.16
C ALA A 102 2.39 19.80 -26.90
N LYS A 103 1.54 20.77 -27.26
CA LYS A 103 1.94 22.02 -27.92
C LYS A 103 2.92 22.86 -27.11
N GLN A 104 2.92 22.73 -25.77
CA GLN A 104 3.92 23.36 -24.90
C GLN A 104 5.36 22.98 -25.27
N LYS A 105 5.58 21.82 -25.93
CA LYS A 105 6.91 21.43 -26.42
C LYS A 105 7.17 21.93 -27.84
N ASN A 106 6.23 21.68 -28.76
CA ASN A 106 6.20 22.24 -30.12
C ASN A 106 4.89 21.86 -30.83
N LEU A 107 4.61 22.50 -31.97
CA LEU A 107 3.40 22.28 -32.75
C LEU A 107 3.27 20.85 -33.30
N TYR A 108 4.38 20.20 -33.69
CA TYR A 108 4.38 18.85 -34.24
C TYR A 108 3.94 17.80 -33.21
N ALA A 109 4.38 17.93 -31.95
CA ALA A 109 3.93 17.08 -30.85
C ALA A 109 2.41 17.19 -30.64
N GLY A 110 1.85 18.40 -30.73
CA GLY A 110 0.40 18.63 -30.70
C GLY A 110 -0.36 17.93 -31.83
N LYS A 111 0.13 18.05 -33.07
CA LYS A 111 -0.46 17.37 -34.24
C LYS A 111 -0.40 15.85 -34.10
N PHE A 112 0.74 15.33 -33.63
CA PHE A 112 0.95 13.89 -33.40
C PHE A 112 -0.04 13.34 -32.36
N VAL A 113 -0.11 13.95 -31.17
CA VAL A 113 -1.03 13.50 -30.11
C VAL A 113 -2.49 13.56 -30.58
N ASN A 114 -2.90 14.64 -31.25
CA ASN A 114 -4.25 14.75 -31.80
C ASN A 114 -4.58 13.62 -32.78
N ALA A 115 -3.66 13.33 -33.71
CA ALA A 115 -3.86 12.29 -34.71
C ALA A 115 -4.04 10.90 -34.07
N ILE A 116 -3.21 10.57 -33.09
CA ILE A 116 -3.29 9.28 -32.37
C ILE A 116 -4.61 9.17 -31.60
N LEU A 117 -4.99 10.18 -30.81
CA LEU A 117 -6.22 10.13 -30.01
C LEU A 117 -7.49 10.08 -30.86
N ARG A 118 -7.54 10.83 -31.97
CA ARG A 118 -8.65 10.76 -32.92
C ARG A 118 -8.75 9.39 -33.58
N ASN A 119 -7.61 8.76 -33.90
CA ASN A 119 -7.57 7.41 -34.46
C ASN A 119 -8.07 6.38 -33.43
N PHE A 120 -7.66 6.50 -32.17
CA PHE A 120 -8.17 5.66 -31.08
C PHE A 120 -9.68 5.79 -30.90
N ILE A 121 -10.23 7.01 -30.87
CA ILE A 121 -11.69 7.21 -30.73
C ILE A 121 -12.48 6.58 -31.88
N ARG A 122 -11.94 6.62 -33.09
CA ARG A 122 -12.59 6.04 -34.28
C ARG A 122 -12.71 4.51 -34.20
N HIS A 123 -11.69 3.83 -33.69
CA HIS A 123 -11.64 2.36 -33.64
C HIS A 123 -12.07 1.78 -32.29
N GLY A 124 -12.03 2.60 -31.22
CA GLY A 124 -12.35 2.17 -29.87
C GLY A 124 -11.27 1.30 -29.21
N LYS A 125 -11.64 0.71 -28.07
CA LYS A 125 -10.81 -0.28 -27.36
C LYS A 125 -10.75 -1.58 -28.16
N ARG A 126 -9.55 -2.16 -28.28
CA ARG A 126 -9.38 -3.50 -28.85
C ARG A 126 -9.40 -4.57 -27.77
N GLU A 127 -9.87 -5.76 -28.11
CA GLU A 127 -9.79 -6.91 -27.23
C GLU A 127 -8.34 -7.37 -27.00
N VAL A 128 -8.08 -7.95 -25.84
CA VAL A 128 -6.79 -8.55 -25.53
C VAL A 128 -6.75 -9.95 -26.14
N VAL A 129 -5.97 -10.10 -27.20
CA VAL A 129 -5.84 -11.36 -27.95
C VAL A 129 -4.49 -12.01 -27.62
N LYS A 130 -4.52 -13.01 -26.74
CA LYS A 130 -3.36 -13.81 -26.32
C LYS A 130 -3.77 -15.28 -26.15
N LYS A 131 -2.91 -16.19 -26.64
CA LYS A 131 -3.13 -17.64 -26.52
C LYS A 131 -2.93 -18.14 -25.09
N ASP A 132 -1.90 -17.64 -24.40
CA ASP A 132 -1.65 -17.96 -22.99
C ASP A 132 -2.63 -17.17 -22.09
N PRO A 133 -3.46 -17.85 -21.27
CA PRO A 133 -4.36 -17.20 -20.32
C PRO A 133 -3.64 -16.28 -19.32
N LEU A 134 -2.39 -16.58 -18.95
CA LEU A 134 -1.61 -15.76 -18.02
C LEU A 134 -1.15 -14.46 -18.68
N GLU A 135 -0.73 -14.51 -19.95
CA GLU A 135 -0.43 -13.30 -20.72
C GLU A 135 -1.66 -12.44 -20.94
N LYS A 136 -2.80 -13.08 -21.22
CA LYS A 136 -4.09 -12.37 -21.36
C LYS A 136 -4.44 -11.63 -20.07
N LEU A 137 -4.45 -12.34 -18.94
CA LEU A 137 -4.76 -11.79 -17.63
C LEU A 137 -3.81 -10.65 -17.24
N ALA A 138 -2.50 -10.82 -17.48
CA ALA A 138 -1.48 -9.82 -17.21
C ALA A 138 -1.76 -8.49 -17.91
N ILE A 139 -2.16 -8.54 -19.19
CA ILE A 139 -2.49 -7.34 -19.96
C ILE A 139 -3.84 -6.76 -19.52
N GLU A 140 -4.89 -7.58 -19.41
CA GLU A 140 -6.25 -7.13 -19.04
C GLU A 140 -6.29 -6.44 -17.68
N THR A 141 -5.47 -6.92 -16.73
CA THR A 141 -5.44 -6.40 -15.36
C THR A 141 -4.22 -5.53 -15.07
N SER A 142 -3.38 -5.25 -16.07
CA SER A 142 -2.15 -4.47 -15.90
C SER A 142 -1.25 -4.96 -14.77
N HIS A 143 -1.06 -6.27 -14.67
CA HIS A 143 -0.06 -6.90 -13.81
C HIS A 143 1.09 -7.42 -14.67
N PRO A 144 2.35 -7.17 -14.33
CA PRO A 144 3.46 -7.77 -15.07
C PRO A 144 3.36 -9.29 -15.10
N LEU A 145 3.76 -9.89 -16.23
CA LEU A 145 3.62 -11.34 -16.45
C LEU A 145 4.33 -12.17 -15.37
N TRP A 146 5.47 -11.68 -14.86
CA TRP A 146 6.19 -12.36 -13.77
C TRP A 146 5.33 -12.47 -12.50
N LEU A 147 4.56 -11.42 -12.18
CA LEU A 147 3.71 -11.36 -10.99
C LEU A 147 2.53 -12.32 -11.15
N VAL A 148 1.87 -12.31 -12.31
CA VAL A 148 0.78 -13.25 -12.61
C VAL A 148 1.26 -14.70 -12.56
N LYS A 149 2.44 -15.01 -13.12
CA LYS A 149 3.04 -16.34 -13.05
C LYS A 149 3.37 -16.76 -11.62
N MET A 150 3.88 -15.84 -10.80
CA MET A 150 4.18 -16.08 -9.39
C MET A 150 2.90 -16.40 -8.61
N LEU A 151 1.86 -15.58 -8.74
CA LEU A 151 0.57 -15.77 -8.08
C LEU A 151 -0.06 -17.10 -8.51
N ASN A 152 -0.08 -17.40 -9.81
CA ASN A 152 -0.65 -18.65 -10.33
C ASN A 152 0.05 -19.88 -9.76
N LYS A 153 1.38 -19.82 -9.61
CA LYS A 153 2.15 -20.90 -8.97
C LYS A 153 1.83 -21.07 -7.49
N GLN A 154 1.52 -19.99 -6.77
CA GLN A 154 1.29 -20.01 -5.32
C GLN A 154 -0.17 -20.26 -4.92
N TYR A 155 -1.13 -19.87 -5.76
CA TYR A 155 -2.55 -19.80 -5.40
C TYR A 155 -3.52 -20.40 -6.42
N ASP A 156 -3.07 -20.94 -7.57
CA ASP A 156 -3.89 -21.33 -8.73
C ASP A 156 -4.40 -20.18 -9.60
N PHE A 157 -4.95 -20.52 -10.77
CA PHE A 157 -5.41 -19.56 -11.78
C PHE A 157 -6.67 -18.80 -11.34
N ALA A 158 -7.65 -19.49 -10.76
CA ALA A 158 -8.93 -18.89 -10.39
C ALA A 158 -8.73 -17.84 -9.27
N THR A 159 -7.90 -18.16 -8.29
CA THR A 159 -7.53 -17.24 -7.21
C THR A 159 -6.70 -16.08 -7.75
N THR A 160 -5.75 -16.35 -8.64
CA THR A 160 -4.94 -15.30 -9.29
C THR A 160 -5.81 -14.31 -10.06
N GLN A 161 -6.81 -14.79 -10.80
CA GLN A 161 -7.77 -13.91 -11.48
C GLN A 161 -8.50 -13.00 -10.49
N LYS A 162 -9.04 -13.55 -9.39
CA LYS A 162 -9.74 -12.76 -8.37
C LYS A 162 -8.85 -11.68 -7.76
N ILE A 163 -7.59 -12.00 -7.44
CA ILE A 163 -6.60 -11.04 -6.94
C ILE A 163 -6.39 -9.92 -7.96
N CYS A 164 -6.01 -10.26 -9.20
CA CYS A 164 -5.67 -9.29 -10.23
C CYS A 164 -6.85 -8.36 -10.60
N PHE A 165 -8.09 -8.87 -10.64
CA PHE A 165 -9.26 -8.03 -10.87
C PHE A 165 -9.56 -7.14 -9.66
N HIS A 166 -9.45 -7.66 -8.43
CA HIS A 166 -9.69 -6.89 -7.21
C HIS A 166 -8.67 -5.75 -7.04
N ASP A 167 -7.41 -5.98 -7.36
CA ASP A 167 -6.33 -4.98 -7.32
C ASP A 167 -6.56 -3.77 -8.25
N ASN A 168 -7.52 -3.87 -9.17
CA ASN A 168 -7.94 -2.78 -10.06
C ASN A 168 -9.23 -2.08 -9.63
N THR A 169 -9.83 -2.49 -8.51
CA THR A 169 -11.03 -1.84 -7.97
C THR A 169 -10.66 -0.61 -7.13
N PRO A 170 -11.57 0.36 -6.91
CA PRO A 170 -11.30 1.51 -6.06
C PRO A 170 -11.06 1.13 -4.58
N PRO A 171 -10.03 1.67 -3.90
CA PRO A 171 -9.72 1.37 -2.49
C PRO A 171 -10.85 1.81 -1.55
N VAL A 172 -11.11 0.97 -0.55
CA VAL A 172 -12.05 1.30 0.54
C VAL A 172 -11.40 2.32 1.47
N ARG A 173 -12.19 3.27 1.95
CA ARG A 173 -11.76 4.30 2.89
C ARG A 173 -11.98 3.78 4.31
N THR A 174 -10.95 3.16 4.87
CA THR A 174 -11.01 2.48 6.16
C THR A 174 -10.27 3.29 7.22
N ALA A 175 -10.83 3.34 8.42
CA ALA A 175 -10.17 3.84 9.61
C ALA A 175 -10.35 2.88 10.79
N ARG A 176 -9.45 2.99 11.77
CA ARG A 176 -9.54 2.36 13.08
C ARG A 176 -9.98 3.39 14.10
N VAL A 177 -10.93 3.02 14.94
CA VAL A 177 -11.34 3.79 16.12
C VAL A 177 -10.20 3.82 17.14
N ASN A 178 -9.97 4.99 17.75
CA ASN A 178 -9.02 5.13 18.84
C ASN A 178 -9.72 4.91 20.19
N THR A 179 -9.65 3.68 20.70
CA THR A 179 -10.28 3.27 21.95
C THR A 179 -9.72 3.98 23.19
N LEU A 180 -8.60 4.71 23.09
CA LEU A 180 -8.11 5.59 24.15
C LEU A 180 -8.96 6.86 24.32
N LYS A 181 -9.74 7.25 23.30
CA LYS A 181 -10.47 8.54 23.28
C LYS A 181 -11.96 8.41 23.05
N THR A 182 -12.42 7.34 22.40
CA THR A 182 -13.82 7.17 22.02
C THR A 182 -14.17 5.69 21.83
N THR A 183 -15.44 5.40 21.56
CA THR A 183 -15.95 4.07 21.23
C THR A 183 -16.38 3.98 19.77
N LYS A 184 -16.55 2.76 19.26
CA LYS A 184 -17.01 2.54 17.89
C LYS A 184 -18.44 3.03 17.70
N GLU A 185 -19.30 2.85 18.70
CA GLU A 185 -20.70 3.27 18.70
C GLU A 185 -20.81 4.79 18.52
N ASN A 186 -19.94 5.55 19.20
CA ASN A 186 -19.91 7.01 19.06
C ASN A 186 -19.57 7.43 17.61
N ILE A 187 -18.61 6.75 16.97
CA ILE A 187 -18.25 7.04 15.57
C ILE A 187 -19.38 6.64 14.61
N LEU A 188 -20.07 5.52 14.87
CA LEU A 188 -21.17 5.02 14.03
C LEU A 188 -22.47 5.82 14.16
N SER A 189 -22.60 6.70 15.15
CA SER A 189 -23.70 7.67 15.23
C SER A 189 -23.72 8.64 14.05
N ASP A 190 -22.57 8.87 13.41
CA ASP A 190 -22.46 9.63 12.17
C ASP A 190 -22.72 8.72 10.96
N LYS A 191 -23.79 9.03 10.22
CA LYS A 191 -24.24 8.26 9.05
C LYS A 191 -23.21 8.16 7.92
N ASN A 192 -22.17 9.01 7.94
CA ASN A 192 -21.05 8.92 6.98
C ASN A 192 -20.12 7.74 7.28
N PHE A 193 -20.20 7.15 8.46
CA PHE A 193 -19.48 5.93 8.82
C PHE A 193 -20.41 4.71 8.79
N VAL A 194 -19.82 3.57 8.49
CA VAL A 194 -20.43 2.24 8.66
C VAL A 194 -19.42 1.32 9.31
N SER A 195 -19.88 0.25 9.94
CA SER A 195 -18.96 -0.74 10.51
C SER A 195 -18.10 -1.36 9.42
N GLY A 196 -16.83 -1.60 9.74
CA GLY A 196 -15.98 -2.51 8.99
C GLY A 196 -16.45 -3.95 9.08
N ASN A 197 -15.89 -4.80 8.22
CA ASN A 197 -16.30 -6.20 8.06
C ASN A 197 -15.34 -7.19 8.70
N LEU A 198 -14.12 -6.76 9.06
CA LEU A 198 -13.05 -7.67 9.43
C LEU A 198 -12.47 -7.40 10.83
N ALA A 199 -12.18 -6.13 11.16
CA ALA A 199 -11.60 -5.78 12.46
C ALA A 199 -12.63 -5.14 13.40
N SER A 200 -12.55 -5.45 14.69
CA SER A 200 -13.50 -5.00 15.72
C SER A 200 -13.66 -3.48 15.74
N ASP A 201 -12.55 -2.75 15.75
CA ASP A 201 -12.51 -1.27 15.82
C ASP A 201 -12.55 -0.60 14.45
N SER A 202 -12.87 -1.34 13.39
CA SER A 202 -12.89 -0.82 12.03
C SER A 202 -14.18 -0.08 11.69
N VAL A 203 -14.01 1.04 10.99
CA VAL A 203 -15.09 1.81 10.38
C VAL A 203 -14.74 2.20 8.95
N LEU A 204 -15.73 2.19 8.06
CA LEU A 204 -15.61 2.60 6.67
C LEU A 204 -16.27 3.96 6.47
N TYR A 205 -15.62 4.85 5.72
CA TYR A 205 -16.11 6.19 5.46
C TYR A 205 -16.71 6.33 4.05
N ARG A 206 -17.97 6.74 3.96
CA ARG A 206 -18.76 6.72 2.71
C ARG A 206 -18.24 7.70 1.64
N SER A 207 -17.88 8.93 2.00
CA SER A 207 -17.60 9.99 1.01
C SER A 207 -16.54 11.00 1.46
N GLY A 208 -15.67 11.45 0.56
CA GLY A 208 -14.63 12.44 0.85
C GLY A 208 -13.33 11.86 1.43
N ASN A 209 -12.54 12.71 2.09
CA ASN A 209 -11.23 12.37 2.62
C ASN A 209 -11.27 12.29 4.16
N ILE A 210 -10.99 11.12 4.73
CA ILE A 210 -10.97 10.90 6.19
C ILE A 210 -10.01 11.88 6.88
N ALA A 211 -8.84 12.15 6.30
CA ALA A 211 -7.83 13.02 6.90
C ALA A 211 -8.30 14.48 7.08
N SER A 212 -9.35 14.90 6.34
CA SER A 212 -9.92 16.25 6.45
C SER A 212 -10.94 16.42 7.58
N THR A 213 -11.44 15.30 8.14
CA THR A 213 -12.50 15.28 9.17
C THR A 213 -12.00 15.70 10.55
N SER A 214 -12.90 16.19 11.41
CA SER A 214 -12.61 16.45 12.82
C SER A 214 -12.20 15.16 13.55
N TYR A 215 -12.88 14.04 13.30
CA TYR A 215 -12.54 12.74 13.90
C TYR A 215 -11.07 12.36 13.72
N PHE A 216 -10.51 12.56 12.52
CA PHE A 216 -9.10 12.34 12.28
C PHE A 216 -8.24 13.39 12.99
N LYS A 217 -8.53 14.68 12.81
CA LYS A 217 -7.70 15.78 13.37
C LYS A 217 -7.60 15.73 14.89
N GLU A 218 -8.68 15.36 15.57
CA GLU A 218 -8.76 15.24 17.04
C GLU A 218 -8.22 13.88 17.55
N GLY A 219 -7.87 12.98 16.64
CA GLY A 219 -7.31 11.67 16.98
C GLY A 219 -8.34 10.66 17.51
N LEU A 220 -9.62 10.83 17.20
CA LEU A 220 -10.69 9.88 17.51
C LEU A 220 -10.61 8.64 16.61
N ILE A 221 -10.09 8.81 15.40
CA ILE A 221 -9.81 7.73 14.44
C ILE A 221 -8.42 7.88 13.82
N THR A 222 -7.92 6.79 13.24
CA THR A 222 -6.73 6.80 12.39
C THR A 222 -6.97 6.02 11.10
N ILE A 223 -6.43 6.49 9.98
CA ILE A 223 -6.56 5.77 8.70
C ILE A 223 -5.70 4.50 8.78
N GLN A 224 -6.33 3.35 8.63
CA GLN A 224 -5.68 2.04 8.66
C GLN A 224 -6.58 1.01 7.99
N ASP A 225 -6.01 0.19 7.11
CA ASP A 225 -6.71 -0.94 6.49
C ASP A 225 -7.12 -2.01 7.51
N GLU A 226 -8.25 -2.69 7.31
CA GLU A 226 -8.80 -3.65 8.27
C GLU A 226 -7.83 -4.81 8.54
N SER A 227 -7.16 -5.33 7.51
CA SER A 227 -6.22 -6.44 7.67
C SER A 227 -5.06 -6.04 8.59
N SER A 228 -4.58 -4.79 8.49
CA SER A 228 -3.54 -4.28 9.37
C SER A 228 -4.02 -4.01 10.80
N GLN A 229 -5.33 -3.85 11.03
CA GLN A 229 -5.86 -3.62 12.37
C GLN A 229 -5.82 -4.89 13.23
N LEU A 230 -5.85 -6.09 12.62
CA LEU A 230 -5.84 -7.38 13.33
C LEU A 230 -4.51 -7.70 14.04
N VAL A 231 -3.42 -7.07 13.63
CA VAL A 231 -2.05 -7.44 14.07
C VAL A 231 -1.81 -7.18 15.56
N ALA A 232 -2.20 -6.01 16.07
CA ALA A 232 -1.98 -5.69 17.48
C ALA A 232 -2.90 -6.50 18.43
N PRO A 233 -4.21 -6.69 18.12
CA PRO A 233 -5.05 -7.63 18.84
C PRO A 233 -4.52 -9.07 18.82
N LEU A 234 -3.94 -9.51 17.69
CA LEU A 234 -3.33 -10.83 17.61
C LEU A 234 -2.15 -10.97 18.57
N LEU A 235 -1.29 -9.95 18.69
CA LEU A 235 -0.19 -9.97 19.66
C LEU A 235 -0.72 -10.03 21.10
N ALA A 236 -1.83 -9.35 21.37
CA ALA A 236 -2.49 -9.27 22.67
C ALA A 236 -1.53 -8.88 23.81
N PRO A 237 -0.93 -7.67 23.77
CA PRO A 237 -0.11 -7.18 24.86
C PRO A 237 -0.95 -6.91 26.12
N GLU A 238 -0.38 -7.18 27.28
CA GLU A 238 -0.92 -6.89 28.60
C GLU A 238 -0.47 -5.49 29.06
N SER A 239 -1.15 -4.93 30.07
CA SER A 239 -0.95 -3.53 30.48
C SER A 239 0.44 -3.27 31.08
N ASP A 240 1.16 -4.28 31.54
CA ASP A 240 2.46 -4.21 32.19
C ASP A 240 3.61 -4.77 31.33
N ASP A 241 3.30 -5.30 30.13
CA ASP A 241 4.29 -5.83 29.20
C ASP A 241 5.33 -4.76 28.78
N LEU A 242 6.58 -5.19 28.63
CA LEU A 242 7.59 -4.49 27.84
C LEU A 242 7.53 -4.99 26.39
N VAL A 243 7.00 -4.14 25.50
CA VAL A 243 6.74 -4.47 24.09
C VAL A 243 7.77 -3.82 23.17
N LEU A 244 8.27 -4.59 22.20
CA LEU A 244 9.10 -4.07 21.10
C LEU A 244 8.29 -3.97 19.81
N ASP A 245 8.28 -2.82 19.16
CA ASP A 245 7.85 -2.65 17.76
C ASP A 245 9.09 -2.39 16.89
N MET A 246 9.50 -3.39 16.10
CA MET A 246 10.78 -3.37 15.40
C MET A 246 10.79 -2.46 14.15
N CYS A 247 9.63 -2.16 13.58
CA CYS A 247 9.49 -1.46 12.30
C CYS A 247 8.23 -0.60 12.32
N CYS A 248 8.27 0.48 13.11
CA CYS A 248 7.05 1.09 13.63
C CYS A 248 6.35 2.02 12.64
N ALA A 249 7.03 2.58 11.63
CA ALA A 249 6.44 3.63 10.81
C ALA A 249 5.35 3.13 9.85
N PRO A 250 4.23 3.88 9.70
CA PRO A 250 3.96 5.24 10.19
C PRO A 250 3.30 5.33 11.59
N GLY A 251 3.39 4.30 12.42
CA GLY A 251 2.97 4.30 13.82
C GLY A 251 1.54 3.80 14.06
N GLY A 252 0.86 3.32 13.03
CA GLY A 252 -0.53 2.84 13.14
C GLY A 252 -0.66 1.65 14.09
N LYS A 253 0.21 0.64 13.95
CA LYS A 253 0.23 -0.55 14.81
C LYS A 253 0.78 -0.24 16.20
N THR A 254 1.84 0.57 16.30
CA THR A 254 2.37 1.07 17.58
C THR A 254 1.30 1.77 18.42
N ALA A 255 0.52 2.67 17.80
CA ALA A 255 -0.60 3.33 18.48
C ALA A 255 -1.72 2.35 18.86
N HIS A 256 -1.87 1.25 18.12
CA HIS A 256 -2.84 0.21 18.46
C HIS A 256 -2.40 -0.58 19.69
N LEU A 257 -1.13 -0.97 19.75
CA LEU A 257 -0.54 -1.60 20.94
C LEU A 257 -0.74 -0.72 22.18
N ALA A 258 -0.43 0.58 22.07
CA ALA A 258 -0.65 1.53 23.15
C ALA A 258 -2.12 1.63 23.59
N ALA A 259 -3.06 1.54 22.64
CA ALA A 259 -4.48 1.55 22.94
C ALA A 259 -4.95 0.28 23.68
N ILE A 260 -4.47 -0.90 23.25
CA ILE A 260 -4.76 -2.18 23.93
C ILE A 260 -4.18 -2.18 25.35
N MET A 261 -2.95 -1.69 25.51
CA MET A 261 -2.27 -1.54 26.80
C MET A 261 -2.83 -0.37 27.63
N LYS A 262 -3.86 0.34 27.15
CA LYS A 262 -4.48 1.49 27.83
C LYS A 262 -3.48 2.56 28.28
N ASN A 263 -2.45 2.84 27.47
CA ASN A 263 -1.34 3.73 27.79
C ASN A 263 -0.53 3.33 29.05
N GLN A 264 -0.53 2.06 29.45
CA GLN A 264 0.27 1.51 30.56
C GLN A 264 1.45 0.67 30.03
N GLY A 265 2.35 0.26 30.92
CA GLY A 265 3.52 -0.52 30.53
C GLY A 265 4.48 0.30 29.67
N LYS A 266 5.23 -0.35 28.78
CA LYS A 266 6.21 0.35 27.95
C LYS A 266 6.33 -0.27 26.56
N ILE A 267 6.29 0.58 25.54
CA ILE A 267 6.52 0.20 24.15
C ILE A 267 7.81 0.87 23.69
N ILE A 268 8.79 0.08 23.24
CA ILE A 268 9.98 0.56 22.56
C ILE A 268 9.77 0.38 21.06
N ALA A 269 9.85 1.45 20.27
CA ALA A 269 9.53 1.42 18.86
C ALA A 269 10.67 1.98 17.99
N TYR A 270 11.05 1.22 16.97
CA TYR A 270 12.17 1.51 16.07
C TYR A 270 11.72 1.73 14.63
N ASP A 271 12.38 2.64 13.93
CA ASP A 271 12.41 2.68 12.46
C ASP A 271 13.77 3.20 12.01
N LEU A 272 14.15 2.90 10.77
CA LEU A 272 15.48 3.18 10.24
C LEU A 272 15.69 4.65 9.90
N PHE A 273 14.62 5.36 9.49
CA PHE A 273 14.76 6.69 8.89
C PHE A 273 14.15 7.80 9.75
N ARG A 274 14.90 8.88 9.97
CA ARG A 274 14.43 10.06 10.72
C ARG A 274 13.05 10.56 10.33
N HIS A 275 12.83 10.80 9.03
CA HIS A 275 11.58 11.35 8.53
C HIS A 275 10.36 10.47 8.87
N LYS A 276 10.56 9.14 8.94
CA LYS A 276 9.53 8.19 9.37
C LYS A 276 9.27 8.26 10.87
N ILE A 277 10.31 8.40 11.68
CA ILE A 277 10.17 8.62 13.13
C ILE A 277 9.41 9.91 13.42
N ASP A 278 9.67 10.98 12.67
CA ASP A 278 8.95 12.25 12.84
C ASP A 278 7.45 12.10 12.51
N LEU A 279 7.10 11.32 11.47
CA LEU A 279 5.71 10.96 11.15
C LEU A 279 5.05 10.16 12.28
N VAL A 280 5.75 9.16 12.82
CA VAL A 280 5.26 8.35 13.96
C VAL A 280 5.02 9.25 15.16
N LYS A 281 5.97 10.11 15.52
CA LYS A 281 5.87 11.05 16.64
C LYS A 281 4.66 11.97 16.51
N ALA A 282 4.44 12.55 15.33
CA ALA A 282 3.28 13.38 15.06
C ALA A 282 1.96 12.58 15.21
N ASN A 283 1.94 11.35 14.72
CA ASN A 283 0.77 10.47 14.79
C ASN A 283 0.44 10.06 16.23
N LEU A 284 1.43 9.63 17.02
CA LEU A 284 1.28 9.27 18.43
C LEU A 284 0.78 10.46 19.27
N LYS A 285 1.34 11.66 19.04
CA LYS A 285 0.88 12.89 19.72
C LYS A 285 -0.59 13.17 19.42
N ARG A 286 -1.01 13.12 18.16
CA ARG A 286 -2.41 13.31 17.75
C ARG A 286 -3.33 12.28 18.42
N LEU A 287 -2.90 11.03 18.48
CA LEU A 287 -3.67 9.92 19.05
C LEU A 287 -3.65 9.88 20.60
N GLY A 288 -2.88 10.74 21.26
CA GLY A 288 -2.81 10.79 22.72
C GLY A 288 -2.09 9.60 23.35
N VAL A 289 -1.14 9.01 22.62
CA VAL A 289 -0.33 7.88 23.08
C VAL A 289 0.79 8.39 23.99
N LYS A 290 1.02 7.72 25.12
CA LYS A 290 1.91 8.19 26.20
C LYS A 290 3.02 7.21 26.59
N ASN A 291 2.85 5.91 26.33
CA ASN A 291 3.73 4.84 26.81
C ASN A 291 4.73 4.34 25.74
N VAL A 292 5.08 5.17 24.75
CA VAL A 292 5.96 4.79 23.64
C VAL A 292 7.26 5.59 23.66
N GLU A 293 8.40 4.91 23.61
CA GLU A 293 9.71 5.49 23.34
C GLU A 293 10.14 5.19 21.89
N LEU A 294 10.52 6.23 21.15
CA LEU A 294 10.88 6.14 19.74
C LEU A 294 12.39 6.25 19.52
N TYR A 295 12.93 5.38 18.69
CA TYR A 295 14.35 5.36 18.34
C TYR A 295 14.56 5.26 16.83
N GLU A 296 15.46 6.09 16.31
CA GLU A 296 15.96 5.99 14.94
C GLU A 296 17.15 5.03 14.91
N ASN A 297 16.93 3.78 14.54
CA ASN A 297 18.00 2.79 14.45
C ASN A 297 17.64 1.61 13.55
N ASP A 298 18.67 0.89 13.11
CA ASP A 298 18.55 -0.34 12.34
C ASP A 298 18.17 -1.51 13.25
N ALA A 299 16.91 -1.95 13.15
CA ALA A 299 16.36 -3.03 13.96
C ALA A 299 17.07 -4.39 13.75
N THR A 300 17.89 -4.55 12.69
CA THR A 300 18.71 -5.76 12.48
C THR A 300 19.93 -5.82 13.41
N LYS A 301 20.20 -4.76 14.17
CA LYS A 301 21.39 -4.62 15.04
C LYS A 301 21.05 -4.55 16.53
N LEU A 302 19.80 -4.77 16.91
CA LEU A 302 19.34 -4.59 18.30
C LEU A 302 19.99 -5.55 19.30
N LYS A 303 20.54 -6.69 18.87
CA LYS A 303 21.36 -7.56 19.75
C LYS A 303 22.57 -6.83 20.37
N LYS A 304 23.03 -5.73 19.76
CA LYS A 304 24.10 -4.89 20.30
C LYS A 304 23.63 -3.90 21.36
N SER A 305 22.33 -3.61 21.40
CA SER A 305 21.73 -2.60 22.26
C SER A 305 21.02 -3.22 23.48
N TYR A 306 20.70 -4.51 23.42
CA TYR A 306 19.93 -5.21 24.44
C TYR A 306 20.51 -6.59 24.76
N ALA A 307 20.33 -7.01 26.01
CA ALA A 307 20.58 -8.37 26.45
C ALA A 307 19.59 -9.35 25.77
N PRO A 308 19.91 -10.65 25.69
CA PRO A 308 18.92 -11.64 25.27
C PRO A 308 17.71 -11.63 26.21
N GLU A 309 16.54 -12.06 25.72
CA GLU A 309 15.34 -12.27 26.55
C GLU A 309 14.90 -11.00 27.32
N THR A 310 14.87 -9.86 26.64
CA THR A 310 14.52 -8.56 27.23
C THR A 310 13.02 -8.24 27.16
N PHE A 311 12.34 -8.62 26.08
CA PHE A 311 10.96 -8.17 25.80
C PHE A 311 9.94 -9.28 26.04
N ASP A 312 8.80 -8.92 26.63
CA ASP A 312 7.66 -9.83 26.86
C ASP A 312 6.91 -10.11 25.57
N LYS A 313 6.75 -9.06 24.74
CA LYS A 313 6.11 -9.14 23.43
C LYS A 313 6.92 -8.44 22.35
N ILE A 314 6.88 -8.98 21.13
CA ILE A 314 7.51 -8.34 19.98
C ILE A 314 6.53 -8.28 18.80
N LEU A 315 6.32 -7.08 18.27
CA LEU A 315 5.73 -6.86 16.97
C LEU A 315 6.83 -6.69 15.92
N LEU A 316 6.83 -7.56 14.92
CA LEU A 316 7.64 -7.44 13.71
C LEU A 316 6.71 -7.27 12.50
N ASP A 317 6.31 -6.03 12.23
CA ASP A 317 5.66 -5.62 10.96
C ASP A 317 6.75 -5.40 9.91
N ALA A 318 7.15 -6.48 9.24
CA ALA A 318 8.41 -6.50 8.52
C ALA A 318 8.34 -5.69 7.20
N PRO A 319 9.44 -5.02 6.79
CA PRO A 319 9.54 -4.48 5.44
C PRO A 319 9.34 -5.62 4.44
N CYS A 320 8.46 -5.41 3.47
CA CYS A 320 8.05 -6.45 2.52
C CYS A 320 7.82 -5.87 1.12
N SER A 321 7.56 -6.74 0.15
CA SER A 321 7.31 -6.37 -1.24
C SER A 321 6.06 -5.53 -1.45
N GLY A 322 5.09 -5.55 -0.52
CA GLY A 322 3.85 -4.77 -0.61
C GLY A 322 2.88 -5.26 -1.68
N LEU A 323 3.02 -6.51 -2.15
CA LEU A 323 2.14 -7.08 -3.18
C LEU A 323 0.69 -7.30 -2.72
N GLY A 324 0.39 -7.11 -1.43
CA GLY A 324 -0.98 -7.15 -0.91
C GLY A 324 -1.69 -5.79 -0.96
N VAL A 325 -0.97 -4.68 -1.21
CA VAL A 325 -1.53 -3.32 -1.18
C VAL A 325 -1.64 -2.68 -2.57
N LEU A 326 -1.63 -3.49 -3.65
CA LEU A 326 -1.58 -3.03 -5.05
C LEU A 326 -2.77 -2.18 -5.47
N LYS A 327 -3.88 -2.31 -4.75
CA LYS A 327 -5.08 -1.48 -4.89
C LYS A 327 -4.86 -0.02 -4.46
N ARG A 328 -4.04 0.19 -3.43
CA ARG A 328 -3.72 1.52 -2.87
C ARG A 328 -2.41 2.09 -3.41
N LYS A 329 -1.48 1.20 -3.73
CA LYS A 329 -0.13 1.50 -4.23
C LYS A 329 0.13 0.73 -5.54
N PRO A 330 -0.58 1.09 -6.63
CA PRO A 330 -0.51 0.36 -7.88
C PRO A 330 0.89 0.37 -8.50
N GLU A 331 1.74 1.34 -8.18
CA GLU A 331 3.11 1.41 -8.66
C GLU A 331 3.97 0.20 -8.26
N ILE A 332 3.69 -0.42 -7.11
CA ILE A 332 4.47 -1.53 -6.57
C ILE A 332 4.49 -2.74 -7.52
N ARG A 333 3.40 -2.97 -8.26
CA ARG A 333 3.32 -4.13 -9.17
C ARG A 333 4.37 -4.10 -10.29
N TYR A 334 4.96 -2.94 -10.58
CA TYR A 334 5.97 -2.74 -11.63
C TYR A 334 7.42 -2.81 -11.15
N HIS A 335 7.63 -3.03 -9.85
CA HIS A 335 8.97 -3.25 -9.32
C HIS A 335 9.61 -4.52 -9.90
N ASP A 336 10.94 -4.53 -10.01
CA ASP A 336 11.66 -5.73 -10.43
C ASP A 336 11.50 -6.84 -9.38
N SER A 337 11.23 -8.06 -9.85
CA SER A 337 11.17 -9.26 -9.02
C SER A 337 12.39 -9.45 -8.11
N LYS A 338 13.58 -8.99 -8.51
CA LYS A 338 14.84 -9.11 -7.74
C LYS A 338 14.81 -8.36 -6.41
N ILE A 339 13.94 -7.36 -6.25
CA ILE A 339 13.80 -6.63 -4.98
C ILE A 339 13.35 -7.57 -3.85
N MET A 340 12.63 -8.65 -4.16
CA MET A 340 12.19 -9.62 -3.15
C MET A 340 13.36 -10.35 -2.48
N ASP A 341 14.47 -10.58 -3.19
CA ASP A 341 15.61 -11.33 -2.64
C ASP A 341 16.30 -10.56 -1.51
N SER A 342 16.47 -9.25 -1.66
CA SER A 342 17.05 -8.39 -0.62
C SER A 342 16.12 -8.24 0.58
N ILE A 343 14.82 -8.16 0.34
CA ILE A 343 13.79 -8.10 1.39
C ILE A 343 13.83 -9.35 2.27
N MET A 344 13.91 -10.55 1.68
CA MET A 344 13.98 -11.80 2.46
C MET A 344 15.21 -11.87 3.37
N ILE A 345 16.37 -11.36 2.92
CA ILE A 345 17.59 -11.28 3.74
C ILE A 345 17.36 -10.39 4.96
N ILE A 346 16.71 -9.24 4.77
CA ILE A 346 16.40 -8.31 5.86
C ILE A 346 15.39 -8.93 6.84
N GLN A 347 14.31 -9.54 6.33
CA GLN A 347 13.30 -10.21 7.15
C GLN A 347 13.91 -11.33 8.01
N THR A 348 14.82 -12.12 7.44
CA THR A 348 15.55 -13.17 8.17
C THR A 348 16.37 -12.57 9.33
N LYS A 349 17.11 -11.48 9.08
CA LYS A 349 17.90 -10.81 10.13
C LYS A 349 17.03 -10.20 11.22
N LEU A 350 15.86 -9.66 10.87
CA LEU A 350 14.91 -9.12 11.83
C LEU A 350 14.31 -10.22 12.70
N LEU A 351 13.90 -11.35 12.12
CA LEU A 351 13.43 -12.53 12.85
C LEU A 351 14.50 -13.07 13.81
N ASP A 352 15.75 -13.16 13.37
CA ASP A 352 16.87 -13.56 14.23
C ASP A 352 17.09 -12.62 15.43
N ASN A 353 16.84 -11.31 15.25
CA ASN A 353 16.89 -10.33 16.34
C ASN A 353 15.67 -10.49 17.26
N ALA A 354 14.48 -10.65 16.72
CA ALA A 354 13.26 -10.87 17.49
C ALA A 354 13.41 -12.10 18.40
N TYR A 355 13.87 -13.24 17.87
CA TYR A 355 14.11 -14.45 18.67
C TYR A 355 15.07 -14.25 19.84
N TYR A 356 16.19 -13.56 19.59
CA TYR A 356 17.20 -13.29 20.62
C TYR A 356 16.65 -12.40 21.74
N LEU A 357 15.83 -11.43 21.39
CA LEU A 357 15.29 -10.42 22.30
C LEU A 357 14.02 -10.88 23.03
N LEU A 358 13.31 -11.87 22.50
CA LEU A 358 12.07 -12.38 23.08
C LEU A 358 12.37 -13.25 24.31
N LYS A 359 11.72 -12.95 25.43
CA LYS A 359 11.75 -13.77 26.64
C LYS A 359 11.24 -15.17 26.39
N LYS A 360 11.65 -16.12 27.23
CA LYS A 360 10.99 -17.43 27.35
C LYS A 360 9.52 -17.25 27.68
N ASN A 361 8.65 -18.04 27.06
CA ASN A 361 7.19 -17.88 27.09
C ASN A 361 6.68 -16.53 26.55
N GLY A 362 7.56 -15.69 26.00
CA GLY A 362 7.22 -14.46 25.33
C GLY A 362 6.52 -14.75 23.99
N LYS A 363 5.71 -13.80 23.55
CA LYS A 363 4.95 -13.93 22.29
C LYS A 363 5.38 -12.88 21.28
N MET A 364 5.43 -13.25 20.01
CA MET A 364 5.65 -12.29 18.93
C MET A 364 4.64 -12.44 17.82
N VAL A 365 4.45 -11.38 17.05
CA VAL A 365 3.73 -11.42 15.78
C VAL A 365 4.67 -10.98 14.67
N TYR A 366 4.91 -11.88 13.74
CA TYR A 366 5.50 -11.55 12.45
C TYR A 366 4.36 -11.23 11.47
N SER A 367 4.44 -10.09 10.79
CA SER A 367 3.41 -9.70 9.83
C SER A 367 3.97 -8.96 8.63
N THR A 368 3.28 -9.05 7.50
CA THR A 368 3.63 -8.38 6.25
C THR A 368 2.37 -7.93 5.51
N CYS A 369 2.48 -6.90 4.67
CA CYS A 369 1.42 -6.49 3.73
C CYS A 369 1.67 -7.07 2.31
N THR A 370 2.14 -8.31 2.25
CA THR A 370 2.33 -9.05 1.01
C THR A 370 1.60 -10.39 1.05
N ILE A 371 1.24 -10.87 -0.14
CA ILE A 371 0.68 -12.21 -0.38
C ILE A 371 1.72 -13.14 -1.02
N ASN A 372 3.01 -12.82 -0.94
CA ASN A 372 4.05 -13.68 -1.47
C ASN A 372 4.45 -14.74 -0.45
N LYS A 373 4.15 -16.00 -0.74
CA LYS A 373 4.46 -17.12 0.17
C LYS A 373 5.94 -17.25 0.56
N LYS A 374 6.86 -16.72 -0.27
CA LYS A 374 8.30 -16.69 0.03
C LYS A 374 8.65 -15.79 1.22
N GLU A 375 7.95 -14.67 1.36
CA GLU A 375 8.11 -13.72 2.46
C GLU A 375 7.30 -14.15 3.69
N ASN A 376 6.30 -15.01 3.52
CA ASN A 376 5.32 -15.35 4.55
C ASN A 376 5.55 -16.76 5.11
N GLU A 377 4.75 -17.74 4.66
CA GLU A 377 4.73 -19.10 5.19
C GLU A 377 6.11 -19.78 5.06
N MET A 378 6.82 -19.56 3.94
CA MET A 378 8.17 -20.11 3.76
C MET A 378 9.22 -19.44 4.66
N MET A 379 9.03 -18.16 5.01
CA MET A 379 9.92 -17.44 5.93
C MET A 379 9.74 -17.98 7.35
N VAL A 380 8.49 -18.12 7.80
CA VAL A 380 8.16 -18.68 9.12
C VAL A 380 8.61 -20.13 9.23
N LYS A 381 8.40 -20.95 8.19
CA LYS A 381 8.89 -22.33 8.17
C LYS A 381 10.41 -22.41 8.42
N LYS A 382 11.21 -21.65 7.67
CA LYS A 382 12.67 -21.60 7.85
C LYS A 382 13.08 -21.10 9.23
N PHE A 383 12.33 -20.14 9.77
CA PHE A 383 12.58 -19.59 11.09
C PHE A 383 12.40 -20.63 12.20
N ILE A 384 11.34 -21.44 12.13
CA ILE A 384 11.07 -22.52 13.11
C ILE A 384 12.02 -23.70 12.94
N GLU A 385 12.39 -24.04 11.70
CA GLU A 385 13.45 -25.05 11.44
C GLU A 385 14.77 -24.65 12.11
N LYS A 386 15.07 -23.35 12.17
CA LYS A 386 16.27 -22.81 12.83
C LYS A 386 16.13 -22.68 14.35
N TYR A 387 14.92 -22.40 14.84
CA TYR A 387 14.61 -22.21 16.26
C TYR A 387 13.45 -23.13 16.69
N PRO A 388 13.74 -24.42 16.98
CA PRO A 388 12.70 -25.43 17.23
C PRO A 388 11.86 -25.21 18.50
N ASP A 389 12.31 -24.33 19.40
CA ASP A 389 11.57 -23.89 20.58
C ASP A 389 10.51 -22.83 20.26
N MET A 390 10.54 -22.23 19.06
CA MET A 390 9.49 -21.32 18.57
C MET A 390 8.31 -22.12 18.02
N LYS A 391 7.10 -21.82 18.49
CA LYS A 391 5.86 -22.51 18.09
C LYS A 391 4.87 -21.55 17.46
N ILE A 392 4.24 -21.96 16.36
CA ILE A 392 3.11 -21.23 15.77
C ILE A 392 1.90 -21.41 16.67
N ILE A 393 1.34 -20.29 17.13
CA ILE A 393 0.09 -20.26 17.88
C ILE A 393 -1.08 -20.01 16.94
N GLU A 394 -0.90 -19.08 16.00
CA GLU A 394 -1.91 -18.73 15.00
C GLU A 394 -1.21 -18.21 13.74
N GLU A 395 -1.64 -18.65 12.57
CA GLU A 395 -1.10 -18.21 11.27
C GLU A 395 -2.28 -17.93 10.33
N ARG A 396 -2.25 -16.77 9.68
CA ARG A 396 -3.33 -16.34 8.79
C ARG A 396 -2.81 -15.54 7.61
N THR A 397 -3.24 -15.95 6.42
CA THR A 397 -3.14 -15.17 5.18
C THR A 397 -4.53 -14.63 4.83
N ILE A 398 -4.60 -13.35 4.50
CA ILE A 398 -5.81 -12.67 4.00
C ILE A 398 -5.51 -12.26 2.57
N LEU A 399 -6.35 -12.71 1.63
CA LEU A 399 -6.26 -12.30 0.24
C LEU A 399 -7.11 -11.03 0.00
N PRO A 400 -6.68 -10.10 -0.88
CA PRO A 400 -7.32 -8.79 -1.03
C PRO A 400 -8.84 -8.86 -1.28
N TYR A 401 -9.29 -9.84 -2.07
CA TYR A 401 -10.68 -9.96 -2.47
C TYR A 401 -11.62 -10.51 -1.38
N GLU A 402 -11.10 -11.14 -0.32
CA GLU A 402 -11.93 -11.87 0.66
C GLU A 402 -12.78 -10.95 1.52
N PHE A 403 -12.19 -9.84 1.98
CA PHE A 403 -12.86 -8.86 2.85
C PHE A 403 -12.89 -7.45 2.24
N ASN A 404 -12.50 -7.33 0.97
CA ASN A 404 -12.30 -6.04 0.29
C ASN A 404 -11.30 -5.12 1.02
N SER A 405 -10.30 -5.75 1.65
CA SER A 405 -9.20 -5.13 2.39
C SER A 405 -7.88 -5.33 1.64
N ASP A 406 -6.76 -4.93 2.25
CA ASP A 406 -5.44 -5.24 1.71
C ASP A 406 -5.10 -6.73 1.94
N GLY A 407 -4.34 -7.31 1.01
CA GLY A 407 -3.71 -8.60 1.17
C GLY A 407 -2.65 -8.54 2.27
N PHE A 408 -2.67 -9.51 3.17
CA PHE A 408 -1.92 -9.42 4.42
C PHE A 408 -1.58 -10.80 4.98
N TYR A 409 -0.48 -10.88 5.71
CA TYR A 409 -0.06 -12.07 6.43
C TYR A 409 0.31 -11.74 7.86
N MET A 410 -0.07 -12.62 8.78
CA MET A 410 0.27 -12.52 10.19
C MET A 410 0.47 -13.90 10.80
N CYS A 411 1.51 -14.05 11.60
CA CYS A 411 1.84 -15.28 12.31
C CYS A 411 2.22 -14.93 13.74
N LYS A 412 1.41 -15.40 14.70
CA LYS A 412 1.69 -15.36 16.13
C LYS A 412 2.53 -16.55 16.51
N LEU A 413 3.66 -16.27 17.15
CA LEU A 413 4.61 -17.26 17.62
C LEU A 413 4.83 -17.10 19.12
N GLU A 414 5.13 -18.20 19.80
CA GLU A 414 5.54 -18.23 21.21
C GLU A 414 6.87 -18.94 21.34
N LYS A 415 7.75 -18.39 22.17
CA LYS A 415 9.05 -18.99 22.49
C LYS A 415 8.89 -19.97 23.64
N GLY A 416 9.40 -21.18 23.47
CA GLY A 416 9.46 -22.20 24.51
C GLY A 416 10.26 -21.76 25.74
N ASN A 417 10.10 -22.54 26.81
CA ASN A 417 10.83 -22.35 28.06
C ASN A 417 12.27 -22.90 27.98
#